data_AF-A0AA88NY32-F1
#
_entry.id   AF-A0AA88NY32-F1
#
_cell.length_a   1.000
_cell.length_b   1.000
_cell.length_c   1.000
_cell.angle_alpha   90.00
_cell.angle_beta   90.00
_cell.angle_gamma   90.00
#
_symmetry.space_group_name_H-M   'P 1'
#
loop_
_entity.id
_entity.type
_entity.pdbx_description
1 polymer ?
#
loop_
_entity_poly.entity_id
_entity_poly.type
_entity_poly.pdbx_seq_one_letter_code
_entity_poly.pdbx_strand_id
1 'polypeptide(L)'
;MAIKVLEIRYVLLEWTEGEDRGAHSILPLDCVRNFSVTDFFERTDKTEKLVEWRKGRQPWPVHRARIIDVAKLEKTLQIKLMEMEKEGTQWQIKRPHIPNSKYSEQQGQTEKASKKKVDNKKGGASKYKHQEGEKQEEGHDRLSKNKIDVKKRWSSKYNHEEEEEKAEEEEEEEDDEARHDRPSKNKRASEEEECIGDKEDITAAEFRKHLDEQMWERRKLNQMQINLQEMRNEVHSLKNENARLKDIIINQIPQMKSDLAIIAQKIEVIKGSGVFCQAEAWKAARLANSATAMVRNLLLGTFDLETLLKSNLNGGKPSRGDGEQLVALDKIKKAAIIGINGDCKRCYIEEVAGSQPRADRHIY
;
A
#
# COMPACT_ATOMS: atom_id res chain seq x y z
N MET A 1 -17.37 22.55 2.96
CA MET A 1 -17.26 21.12 3.31
C MET A 1 -17.11 21.01 4.82
N ALA A 2 -18.15 20.57 5.53
CA ALA A 2 -18.04 20.28 6.96
C ALA A 2 -17.42 18.89 7.12
N ILE A 3 -16.09 18.79 7.10
CA ILE A 3 -15.42 17.58 7.59
C ILE A 3 -15.91 17.41 9.03
N LYS A 4 -16.56 16.27 9.33
CA LYS A 4 -16.96 15.96 10.70
C LYS A 4 -15.69 15.94 11.55
N VAL A 5 -15.47 17.02 12.30
CA VAL A 5 -14.31 17.27 13.18
C VAL A 5 -14.01 16.06 14.08
N LEU A 6 -15.03 15.25 14.37
CA LEU A 6 -15.00 14.05 15.20
C LEU A 6 -14.20 12.86 14.63
N GLU A 7 -13.74 12.88 13.38
CA GLU A 7 -13.07 11.72 12.79
C GLU A 7 -11.56 11.85 12.60
N ILE A 8 -10.95 12.99 12.93
CA ILE A 8 -9.50 13.18 12.78
C ILE A 8 -8.76 12.43 13.90
N ARG A 9 -7.76 11.62 13.51
CA ARG A 9 -7.01 10.75 14.44
C ARG A 9 -5.50 10.90 14.35
N TYR A 10 -4.99 11.46 13.27
CA TYR A 10 -3.56 11.58 13.01
C TYR A 10 -3.20 13.00 12.61
N VAL A 11 -1.95 13.35 12.90
CA VAL A 11 -1.36 14.65 12.62
C VAL A 11 -0.01 14.49 11.93
N LEU A 12 0.24 15.31 10.91
CA LEU A 12 1.53 15.49 10.27
C LEU A 12 2.15 16.77 10.81
N LEU A 13 3.37 16.68 11.32
CA LEU A 13 4.07 17.78 11.96
C LEU A 13 5.53 17.87 11.53
N GLU A 14 6.10 19.05 11.73
CA GLU A 14 7.53 19.36 11.58
C GLU A 14 8.09 19.72 12.96
N TRP A 15 9.16 19.05 13.37
CA TRP A 15 9.81 19.32 14.66
C TRP A 15 10.55 20.66 14.63
N THR A 16 10.27 21.54 15.59
CA THR A 16 10.92 22.86 15.67
C THR A 16 12.07 22.89 16.69
N GLU A 17 12.11 21.90 17.58
CA GLU A 17 13.14 21.71 18.62
C GLU A 17 13.55 20.23 18.72
N GLY A 18 14.70 19.96 19.36
CA GLY A 18 15.21 18.60 19.58
C GLY A 18 16.24 18.14 18.53
N GLU A 19 16.66 16.88 18.65
CA GLU A 19 17.62 16.25 17.72
C GLU A 19 17.05 16.12 16.31
N ASP A 20 15.72 15.95 16.20
CA ASP A 20 15.00 15.77 14.95
C ASP A 20 14.49 17.09 14.35
N ARG A 21 15.07 18.24 14.73
CA ARG A 21 14.62 19.57 14.25
C ARG A 21 14.63 19.64 12.71
N GLY A 22 13.50 20.04 12.13
CA GLY A 22 13.26 20.12 10.69
C GLY A 22 12.80 18.79 10.06
N ALA A 23 12.80 17.70 10.82
CA ALA A 23 12.24 16.43 10.36
C ALA A 23 10.71 16.46 10.46
N HIS A 24 10.08 15.64 9.60
CA HIS A 24 8.65 15.47 9.56
C HIS A 24 8.26 14.16 10.24
N SER A 25 7.11 14.13 10.91
CA SER A 25 6.61 12.91 11.54
C SER A 25 5.09 12.86 11.52
N ILE A 26 4.55 11.65 11.45
CA ILE A 26 3.12 11.38 11.55
C ILE A 26 2.86 10.73 12.90
N LEU A 27 1.98 11.32 13.71
CA LEU A 27 1.67 10.83 15.05
C LEU A 27 0.14 10.75 15.26
N PRO A 28 -0.31 9.91 16.19
CA PRO A 28 -1.65 9.99 16.74
C PRO A 28 -1.95 11.38 17.34
N LEU A 29 -3.18 11.85 17.20
CA LEU A 29 -3.60 13.18 17.64
C LEU A 29 -3.48 13.37 19.16
N ASP A 30 -3.66 12.30 19.93
CA ASP A 30 -3.56 12.30 21.40
C ASP A 30 -2.13 12.50 21.92
N CYS A 31 -1.13 12.51 21.04
CA CYS A 31 0.24 12.91 21.36
C CYS A 31 0.42 14.44 21.39
N VAL A 32 -0.51 15.23 20.84
CA VAL A 32 -0.40 16.70 20.80
C VAL A 32 -1.19 17.32 21.95
N ARG A 33 -0.50 18.04 22.83
CA ARG A 33 -1.13 18.67 23.99
C ARG A 33 -1.91 19.92 23.58
N ASN A 34 -3.10 20.07 24.16
CA ASN A 34 -3.98 21.24 23.97
C ASN A 34 -4.23 21.56 22.47
N PHE A 35 -4.38 20.53 21.66
CA PHE A 35 -4.72 20.67 20.25
C PHE A 35 -6.23 20.68 20.06
N SER A 36 -6.71 21.71 19.36
CA SER A 36 -8.10 21.84 18.95
C SER A 36 -8.15 21.80 17.44
N VAL A 37 -8.87 20.80 16.90
CA VAL A 37 -9.05 20.62 15.45
C VAL A 37 -9.85 21.79 14.87
N THR A 38 -10.84 22.32 15.61
CA THR A 38 -11.62 23.48 15.15
C THR A 38 -10.73 24.71 14.99
N ASP A 39 -9.88 24.98 15.97
CA ASP A 39 -8.98 26.13 15.95
C ASP A 39 -7.95 26.04 14.82
N PHE A 40 -7.53 24.82 14.47
CA PHE A 40 -6.58 24.58 13.37
C PHE A 40 -7.18 24.95 12.01
N PHE A 41 -8.46 24.71 11.78
CA PHE A 41 -9.12 25.08 10.53
C PHE A 41 -9.57 26.54 10.49
N GLU A 42 -9.84 27.16 11.65
CA GLU A 42 -10.29 28.55 11.74
C GLU A 42 -9.14 29.56 11.70
N ARG A 43 -7.93 29.18 12.11
CA ARG A 43 -6.77 30.08 12.16
C ARG A 43 -5.81 29.80 11.01
N THR A 44 -5.35 30.87 10.36
CA THR A 44 -4.26 30.82 9.35
C THR A 44 -2.88 30.60 9.97
N ASP A 45 -2.80 30.60 11.30
CA ASP A 45 -1.54 30.75 12.00
C ASP A 45 -1.02 29.35 12.34
N LYS A 46 0.11 28.98 11.72
CA LYS A 46 0.86 27.75 11.97
C LYS A 46 1.51 27.77 13.36
N THR A 47 0.69 27.74 14.40
CA THR A 47 1.12 27.81 15.79
C THR A 47 1.86 26.55 16.19
N GLU A 48 2.98 26.72 16.87
CA GLU A 48 3.74 25.62 17.45
C GLU A 48 2.95 25.00 18.62
N LYS A 49 3.01 23.68 18.73
CA LYS A 49 2.35 22.89 19.76
C LYS A 49 3.35 22.00 20.47
N LEU A 50 3.02 21.61 21.70
CA LEU A 50 3.81 20.66 22.49
C LEU A 50 3.35 19.23 22.16
N VAL A 51 4.31 18.37 21.85
CA VAL A 51 4.06 17.00 21.39
C VAL A 51 4.85 16.02 22.23
N GLU A 52 4.16 14.98 22.72
CA GLU A 52 4.74 13.89 23.48
C GLU A 52 5.34 12.84 22.54
N TRP A 53 6.63 12.56 22.70
CA TRP A 53 7.31 11.53 21.93
C TRP A 53 7.16 10.17 22.62
N ARG A 54 6.18 9.38 22.18
CA ARG A 54 5.80 8.11 22.82
C ARG A 54 6.67 6.91 22.44
N LYS A 55 7.99 7.09 22.41
CA LYS A 55 8.96 6.00 22.17
C LYS A 55 9.86 5.80 23.41
N GLY A 56 9.74 4.66 24.09
CA GLY A 56 10.51 4.34 25.31
C GLY A 56 9.69 4.17 26.60
N ARG A 57 10.33 4.40 27.76
CA ARG A 57 9.72 4.32 29.09
C ARG A 57 9.30 5.72 29.58
N GLN A 58 8.22 5.78 30.35
CA GLN A 58 7.76 7.02 30.96
C GLN A 58 8.77 7.57 32.00
N PRO A 59 8.86 8.90 32.17
CA PRO A 59 8.07 9.95 31.51
C PRO A 59 8.49 10.22 30.06
N TRP A 60 7.51 10.46 29.18
CA TRP A 60 7.78 10.75 27.77
C TRP A 60 8.34 12.15 27.59
N PRO A 61 9.39 12.34 26.76
CA PRO A 61 9.90 13.67 26.46
C PRO A 61 8.87 14.46 25.63
N VAL A 62 8.85 15.77 25.84
CA VAL A 62 7.94 16.71 25.18
C VAL A 62 8.77 17.70 24.36
N HIS A 63 8.44 17.82 23.08
CA HIS A 63 9.13 18.73 22.16
C HIS A 63 8.14 19.67 21.48
N ARG A 64 8.63 20.79 20.96
CA ARG A 64 7.84 21.69 20.12
C ARG A 64 7.81 21.21 18.68
N ALA A 65 6.64 21.27 18.09
CA ALA A 65 6.45 20.97 16.69
C ALA A 65 5.39 21.89 16.07
N ARG A 66 5.53 22.15 14.77
CA ARG A 66 4.56 22.86 13.95
C ARG A 66 3.65 21.84 13.27
N ILE A 67 2.34 22.01 13.43
CA ILE A 67 1.36 21.15 12.76
C ILE A 67 1.23 21.58 11.30
N ILE A 68 1.40 20.65 10.37
CA ILE A 68 1.30 20.87 8.93
C ILE A 68 -0.08 20.48 8.43
N ASP A 69 -0.56 19.30 8.82
CA ASP A 69 -1.85 18.79 8.37
C ASP A 69 -2.44 17.73 9.33
N VAL A 70 -3.72 17.41 9.16
CA VAL A 70 -4.46 16.45 9.98
C VAL A 70 -5.34 15.54 9.12
N ALA A 71 -5.49 14.28 9.52
CA ALA A 71 -6.32 13.32 8.79
C ALA A 71 -6.97 12.24 9.67
N LYS A 72 -7.98 11.56 9.12
CA LYS A 72 -8.61 10.38 9.71
C LYS A 72 -7.72 9.14 9.66
N LEU A 73 -6.98 8.97 8.57
CA LEU A 73 -6.15 7.80 8.29
C LEU A 73 -4.68 8.21 8.12
N GLU A 74 -3.79 7.44 8.73
CA GLU A 74 -2.34 7.64 8.63
C GLU A 74 -1.84 7.62 7.17
N LYS A 75 -2.37 6.71 6.35
CA LYS A 75 -2.00 6.57 4.93
C LYS A 75 -2.20 7.85 4.13
N THR A 76 -3.22 8.65 4.45
CA THR A 76 -3.46 9.93 3.77
C THR A 76 -2.31 10.91 4.02
N LEU A 77 -1.81 10.96 5.25
CA LEU A 77 -0.67 11.80 5.61
C LEU A 77 0.65 11.26 5.05
N GLN A 78 0.80 9.93 4.93
CA GLN A 78 1.97 9.32 4.29
C GLN A 78 2.08 9.72 2.82
N ILE A 79 0.97 9.75 2.08
CA ILE A 79 0.94 10.22 0.68
C ILE A 79 1.42 11.68 0.61
N LYS A 80 0.85 12.56 1.45
CA LYS A 80 1.23 13.96 1.50
C LYS A 80 2.70 14.17 1.88
N LEU A 81 3.23 13.37 2.80
CA LEU A 81 4.64 13.39 3.16
C LEU A 81 5.53 13.02 1.95
N MET A 82 5.18 11.96 1.22
CA MET A 82 5.91 11.58 -0.01
C MET A 82 5.84 12.66 -1.11
N GLU A 83 4.73 13.37 -1.22
CA GLU A 83 4.58 14.51 -2.15
C GLU A 83 5.49 15.67 -1.75
N MET A 84 5.51 16.04 -0.47
CA MET A 84 6.39 17.08 0.05
C MET A 84 7.88 16.74 -0.15
N GLU A 85 8.27 15.47 0.03
CA GLU A 85 9.64 15.01 -0.24
C GLU A 85 9.99 15.12 -1.74
N LYS A 86 9.06 14.73 -2.63
CA LYS A 86 9.26 14.87 -4.10
C LYS A 86 9.44 16.34 -4.51
N GLU A 87 8.59 17.23 -3.98
CA GLU A 87 8.66 18.66 -4.26
C GLU A 87 9.95 19.29 -3.70
N GLY A 88 10.37 18.90 -2.49
CA GLY A 88 11.63 19.34 -1.88
C GLY A 88 12.87 18.91 -2.67
N THR A 89 12.82 17.76 -3.34
CA THR A 89 13.92 17.26 -4.18
C THR A 89 14.02 18.02 -5.52
N GLN A 90 12.92 18.59 -6.01
CA GLN A 90 12.86 19.34 -7.26
C GLN A 90 13.59 20.70 -7.20
N TRP A 91 13.77 21.28 -6.01
CA TRP A 91 14.50 22.54 -5.82
C TRP A 91 16.02 22.37 -5.62
N GLN A 92 16.51 21.14 -5.41
CA GLN A 92 17.95 20.87 -5.22
C GLN A 92 18.71 20.63 -6.54
N ILE A 93 18.01 20.45 -7.66
CA ILE A 93 18.64 20.29 -8.99
C ILE A 93 18.46 21.57 -9.80
N LYS A 94 19.23 22.61 -9.45
CA LYS A 94 19.67 23.70 -10.35
C LYS A 94 20.53 24.68 -9.56
N ARG A 95 21.86 24.55 -9.67
CA ARG A 95 22.73 25.72 -9.69
C ARG A 95 23.52 25.75 -11.00
N PRO A 96 23.56 26.91 -11.69
CA PRO A 96 24.43 27.11 -12.84
C PRO A 96 25.90 27.06 -12.42
N HIS A 97 26.69 26.37 -13.24
CA HIS A 97 28.15 26.31 -13.21
C HIS A 97 28.80 27.68 -13.48
N ILE A 98 29.89 28.03 -12.76
CA ILE A 98 30.95 29.05 -13.06
C ILE A 98 31.99 28.99 -11.89
N PRO A 99 33.31 29.24 -12.08
CA PRO A 99 34.33 28.28 -12.50
C PRO A 99 35.45 28.10 -11.43
N ASN A 100 36.41 27.21 -11.73
CA ASN A 100 37.56 26.87 -10.89
C ASN A 100 38.43 28.08 -10.46
N SER A 101 38.63 28.24 -9.14
CA SER A 101 39.70 29.05 -8.57
C SER A 101 40.63 28.15 -7.76
N LYS A 102 41.90 28.14 -8.20
CA LYS A 102 43.04 27.43 -7.64
C LYS A 102 43.28 27.80 -6.16
N TYR A 103 43.65 26.82 -5.35
CA TYR A 103 44.74 26.81 -4.34
C TYR A 103 44.41 25.83 -3.20
N SER A 104 45.15 24.71 -3.12
CA SER A 104 45.53 24.04 -1.86
C SER A 104 46.30 22.75 -2.18
N GLU A 105 47.63 22.84 -2.21
CA GLU A 105 48.52 21.73 -1.87
C GLU A 105 49.60 22.31 -0.95
N GLN A 106 49.66 21.80 0.28
CA GLN A 106 50.89 21.30 0.91
C GLN A 106 50.57 20.78 2.31
N GLN A 107 50.52 19.46 2.42
CA GLN A 107 50.79 18.73 3.65
C GLN A 107 52.31 18.62 3.84
N GLY A 108 52.75 18.75 5.09
CA GLY A 108 54.11 18.40 5.51
C GLY A 108 54.07 17.83 6.92
N GLN A 109 54.19 16.51 7.02
CA GLN A 109 54.41 15.74 8.25
C GLN A 109 55.80 16.03 8.83
N THR A 110 55.99 15.87 10.15
CA THR A 110 56.87 14.83 10.74
C THR A 110 57.02 14.99 12.27
N GLU A 111 56.77 13.86 12.95
CA GLU A 111 57.50 13.26 14.08
C GLU A 111 58.07 14.13 15.22
N LYS A 112 57.77 13.71 16.47
CA LYS A 112 58.79 13.20 17.42
C LYS A 112 58.19 12.59 18.68
N ALA A 113 58.85 11.50 19.10
CA ALA A 113 58.58 10.64 20.24
C ALA A 113 58.91 11.28 21.60
N SER A 114 58.37 10.72 22.70
CA SER A 114 59.21 10.31 23.85
C SER A 114 58.47 9.43 24.88
N LYS A 115 59.25 8.48 25.41
CA LYS A 115 58.98 7.40 26.36
C LYS A 115 58.59 7.88 27.76
N LYS A 116 57.79 7.06 28.49
CA LYS A 116 58.15 6.65 29.87
C LYS A 116 57.45 5.35 30.29
N LYS A 117 58.27 4.38 30.71
CA LYS A 117 57.94 3.13 31.40
C LYS A 117 57.57 3.41 32.87
N VAL A 118 56.72 2.59 33.50
CA VAL A 118 56.95 1.98 34.82
C VAL A 118 56.14 0.66 34.92
N ASP A 119 56.84 -0.39 35.36
CA ASP A 119 56.37 -1.74 35.69
C ASP A 119 55.70 -1.85 37.07
N ASN A 120 54.70 -2.74 37.22
CA ASN A 120 54.65 -3.85 38.21
C ASN A 120 53.25 -4.52 38.19
N LYS A 121 53.07 -5.78 37.77
CA LYS A 121 53.38 -7.12 38.36
C LYS A 121 52.40 -7.61 39.45
N LYS A 122 51.86 -8.81 39.17
CA LYS A 122 51.26 -9.86 40.04
C LYS A 122 49.82 -9.63 40.49
N GLY A 123 48.92 -10.63 40.52
CA GLY A 123 49.01 -12.07 40.26
C GLY A 123 47.77 -12.81 40.81
N GLY A 124 47.62 -14.10 40.45
CA GLY A 124 46.67 -15.07 41.04
C GLY A 124 45.53 -15.47 40.09
N ALA A 125 45.48 -16.62 39.40
CA ALA A 125 45.61 -18.05 39.76
C ALA A 125 44.39 -18.65 40.50
N SER A 126 43.58 -19.44 39.79
CA SER A 126 42.77 -20.60 40.25
C SER A 126 42.15 -21.22 38.98
N LYS A 127 42.40 -22.45 38.49
CA LYS A 127 42.64 -23.81 39.03
C LYS A 127 41.36 -24.51 39.54
N TYR A 128 40.60 -25.13 38.63
CA TYR A 128 39.80 -26.33 38.92
C TYR A 128 39.91 -27.35 37.77
N LYS A 129 39.98 -28.62 38.17
CA LYS A 129 40.33 -29.82 37.40
C LYS A 129 39.12 -30.47 36.73
N HIS A 130 39.45 -31.17 35.65
CA HIS A 130 38.73 -32.26 34.98
C HIS A 130 38.10 -33.31 35.91
N GLN A 131 36.97 -33.88 35.46
CA GLN A 131 36.80 -35.33 35.36
C GLN A 131 35.92 -35.70 34.17
N GLU A 132 36.32 -36.77 33.50
CA GLU A 132 35.83 -37.31 32.23
C GLU A 132 34.55 -38.14 32.38
N GLY A 133 33.86 -38.30 31.25
CA GLY A 133 32.78 -39.28 31.06
C GLY A 133 32.33 -39.27 29.60
N GLU A 134 32.90 -40.17 28.80
CA GLU A 134 32.65 -40.39 27.37
C GLU A 134 31.22 -40.89 27.07
N LYS A 135 30.71 -40.51 25.89
CA LYS A 135 30.04 -41.35 24.85
C LYS A 135 29.51 -40.40 23.75
N GLN A 136 30.05 -40.46 22.52
CA GLN A 136 29.44 -41.06 21.30
C GLN A 136 27.98 -40.58 21.09
N GLU A 137 27.57 -39.97 19.97
CA GLU A 137 27.75 -40.38 18.58
C GLU A 137 27.25 -39.28 17.60
N GLU A 138 27.69 -39.40 16.35
CA GLU A 138 27.07 -38.95 15.09
C GLU A 138 26.86 -37.46 14.79
N GLY A 139 27.75 -36.95 13.93
CA GLY A 139 27.51 -35.75 13.14
C GLY A 139 26.68 -36.03 11.90
N HIS A 140 25.96 -35.01 11.45
CA HIS A 140 25.64 -34.85 10.04
C HIS A 140 25.49 -33.36 9.71
N ASP A 141 26.52 -32.87 9.03
CA ASP A 141 26.56 -31.58 8.35
C ASP A 141 25.75 -31.69 7.05
N ARG A 142 24.68 -30.90 6.89
CA ARG A 142 24.03 -30.70 5.58
C ARG A 142 23.57 -29.26 5.38
N LEU A 143 24.40 -28.56 4.61
CA LEU A 143 24.07 -27.47 3.70
C LEU A 143 22.64 -27.59 3.13
N SER A 144 21.84 -26.55 3.33
CA SER A 144 20.60 -26.31 2.58
C SER A 144 20.75 -25.00 1.81
N LYS A 145 21.14 -25.13 0.54
CA LYS A 145 21.04 -24.09 -0.50
C LYS A 145 19.67 -24.26 -1.16
N ASN A 146 18.69 -23.43 -0.82
CA ASN A 146 17.43 -23.37 -1.57
C ASN A 146 17.64 -22.56 -2.85
N LYS A 147 18.00 -23.25 -3.93
CA LYS A 147 17.75 -22.80 -5.31
C LYS A 147 16.25 -22.98 -5.59
N ILE A 148 15.56 -21.88 -5.84
CA ILE A 148 14.20 -21.88 -6.36
C ILE A 148 14.30 -22.09 -7.88
N ASP A 149 14.16 -23.34 -8.32
CA ASP A 149 13.93 -23.67 -9.73
C ASP A 149 12.45 -23.43 -10.06
N VAL A 150 12.16 -22.34 -10.77
CA VAL A 150 10.85 -22.07 -11.38
C VAL A 150 10.71 -22.97 -12.61
N LYS A 151 10.30 -24.22 -12.39
CA LYS A 151 9.92 -25.13 -13.48
C LYS A 151 8.47 -24.87 -13.86
N LYS A 152 8.28 -23.94 -14.80
CA LYS A 152 7.05 -23.79 -15.58
C LYS A 152 6.69 -25.12 -16.23
N ARG A 153 5.66 -25.77 -15.72
CA ARG A 153 4.84 -26.71 -16.47
C ARG A 153 3.52 -26.76 -15.73
N TRP A 154 2.45 -26.31 -16.37
CA TRP A 154 1.18 -27.03 -16.44
C TRP A 154 0.42 -26.47 -17.62
N SER A 155 0.23 -27.36 -18.58
CA SER A 155 -0.72 -27.26 -19.66
C SER A 155 -2.12 -27.25 -19.05
N SER A 156 -2.93 -26.27 -19.43
CA SER A 156 -4.37 -26.38 -19.29
C SER A 156 -4.99 -25.98 -20.61
N LYS A 157 -5.43 -27.02 -21.33
CA LYS A 157 -6.43 -26.91 -22.39
C LYS A 157 -7.72 -26.48 -21.71
N TYR A 158 -8.20 -25.28 -22.03
CA TYR A 158 -9.62 -24.97 -21.88
C TYR A 158 -10.14 -24.48 -23.23
N ASN A 159 -11.32 -25.02 -23.54
CA ASN A 159 -12.01 -24.95 -24.80
C ASN A 159 -12.45 -23.51 -25.08
N HIS A 160 -12.20 -23.09 -26.31
CA HIS A 160 -12.80 -21.89 -26.89
C HIS A 160 -14.19 -22.33 -27.38
N GLU A 161 -15.21 -22.06 -26.59
CA GLU A 161 -16.58 -22.00 -27.11
C GLU A 161 -16.79 -20.58 -27.63
N GLU A 162 -17.00 -20.49 -28.94
CA GLU A 162 -17.47 -19.31 -29.65
C GLU A 162 -18.87 -18.95 -29.14
N GLU A 163 -19.01 -17.76 -28.55
CA GLU A 163 -20.29 -17.07 -28.55
C GLU A 163 -20.14 -15.81 -29.39
N GLU A 164 -20.80 -15.84 -30.55
CA GLU A 164 -21.09 -14.70 -31.41
C GLU A 164 -21.94 -13.68 -30.64
N GLU A 165 -21.36 -12.52 -30.31
CA GLU A 165 -22.17 -11.31 -30.10
C GLU A 165 -21.92 -10.33 -31.25
N LYS A 166 -22.88 -10.38 -32.18
CA LYS A 166 -23.32 -9.32 -33.09
C LYS A 166 -22.85 -7.92 -32.68
N ALA A 167 -21.92 -7.37 -33.44
CA ALA A 167 -21.77 -5.93 -33.57
C ALA A 167 -22.83 -5.43 -34.55
N GLU A 168 -23.79 -4.66 -34.06
CA GLU A 168 -24.66 -3.82 -34.89
C GLU A 168 -23.79 -2.71 -35.51
N GLU A 169 -23.44 -2.88 -36.78
CA GLU A 169 -23.01 -1.81 -37.67
C GLU A 169 -24.26 -1.01 -38.04
N GLU A 170 -24.40 0.19 -37.46
CA GLU A 170 -25.28 1.22 -38.03
C GLU A 170 -24.54 1.86 -39.21
N GLU A 171 -25.07 1.54 -40.40
CA GLU A 171 -24.92 2.31 -41.63
C GLU A 171 -25.45 3.74 -41.43
N GLU A 172 -24.64 4.74 -41.75
CA GLU A 172 -25.16 6.00 -42.31
C GLU A 172 -24.47 6.22 -43.65
N GLU A 173 -25.21 5.87 -44.70
CA GLU A 173 -25.12 6.45 -46.03
C GLU A 173 -25.37 7.97 -45.93
N GLU A 174 -24.55 8.77 -46.62
CA GLU A 174 -25.08 9.93 -47.35
C GLU A 174 -24.09 10.35 -48.46
N ASP A 175 -24.50 10.00 -49.68
CA ASP A 175 -24.60 10.88 -50.85
C ASP A 175 -23.37 11.61 -51.39
N ASP A 176 -22.88 11.02 -52.48
CA ASP A 176 -23.00 11.56 -53.83
C ASP A 176 -22.55 13.02 -54.14
N GLU A 177 -21.66 13.05 -55.12
CA GLU A 177 -21.86 13.89 -56.32
C GLU A 177 -21.50 15.38 -56.22
N ALA A 178 -20.22 15.70 -56.45
CA ALA A 178 -19.86 16.92 -57.16
C ALA A 178 -18.55 16.77 -57.94
N ARG A 179 -18.68 16.29 -59.17
CA ARG A 179 -17.78 16.60 -60.28
C ARG A 179 -17.70 18.13 -60.40
N HIS A 180 -16.51 18.72 -60.33
CA HIS A 180 -16.24 19.97 -61.05
C HIS A 180 -14.80 20.03 -61.57
N ASP A 181 -14.73 19.81 -62.88
CA ASP A 181 -14.02 20.61 -63.87
C ASP A 181 -12.56 21.00 -63.64
N ARG A 182 -11.72 20.23 -64.34
CA ARG A 182 -10.41 20.66 -64.84
C ARG A 182 -10.63 21.67 -65.99
N PRO A 183 -10.22 22.95 -65.91
CA PRO A 183 -10.24 23.82 -67.08
C PRO A 183 -8.97 23.59 -67.89
N SER A 184 -9.21 23.08 -69.09
CA SER A 184 -8.25 23.02 -70.19
C SER A 184 -8.33 24.32 -71.01
N LYS A 185 -7.17 24.70 -71.58
CA LYS A 185 -6.93 25.50 -72.80
C LYS A 185 -6.76 27.03 -72.69
N ASN A 186 -5.57 27.42 -73.15
CA ASN A 186 -5.28 28.39 -74.22
C ASN A 186 -5.92 29.79 -74.23
N LYS A 187 -5.01 30.77 -74.33
CA LYS A 187 -4.99 31.92 -75.23
C LYS A 187 -6.29 32.72 -75.41
N ARG A 188 -6.30 33.92 -74.83
CA ARG A 188 -6.73 35.11 -75.57
C ARG A 188 -5.95 36.34 -75.13
N ALA A 189 -5.29 36.95 -76.10
CA ALA A 189 -4.79 38.32 -76.04
C ALA A 189 -5.96 39.26 -76.39
N SER A 190 -6.12 40.33 -75.63
CA SER A 190 -6.83 41.60 -75.90
C SER A 190 -7.15 42.21 -74.53
N GLU A 191 -6.37 43.20 -74.09
CA GLU A 191 -6.75 44.64 -74.19
C GLU A 191 -7.94 44.96 -73.29
N GLU A 192 -7.65 45.61 -72.17
CA GLU A 192 -8.49 46.52 -71.37
C GLU A 192 -7.60 46.95 -70.18
N GLU A 193 -6.81 48.01 -70.40
CA GLU A 193 -7.13 49.39 -70.04
C GLU A 193 -7.01 49.66 -68.53
N GLU A 194 -5.96 50.41 -68.22
CA GLU A 194 -5.84 51.41 -67.16
C GLU A 194 -6.80 51.30 -65.98
N CYS A 195 -6.34 50.59 -64.95
CA CYS A 195 -6.52 51.10 -63.61
C CYS A 195 -5.15 51.11 -62.93
N ILE A 196 -4.36 52.14 -63.27
CA ILE A 196 -3.28 52.64 -62.42
C ILE A 196 -3.98 53.33 -61.24
N GLY A 197 -4.67 52.53 -60.42
CA GLY A 197 -5.19 52.94 -59.13
C GLY A 197 -4.00 52.97 -58.20
N ASP A 198 -3.54 54.18 -57.90
CA ASP A 198 -2.74 54.57 -56.74
C ASP A 198 -2.07 53.39 -56.04
N LYS A 199 -0.85 53.07 -56.51
CA LYS A 199 0.11 52.34 -55.68
C LYS A 199 0.38 53.22 -54.47
N GLU A 200 -0.48 53.10 -53.47
CA GLU A 200 -0.16 53.49 -52.11
C GLU A 200 1.13 52.73 -51.79
N ASP A 201 2.25 53.46 -51.79
CA ASP A 201 3.54 52.93 -51.42
C ASP A 201 3.40 52.40 -49.99
N ILE A 202 3.14 51.09 -49.87
CA ILE A 202 3.02 50.41 -48.58
C ILE A 202 4.29 50.76 -47.84
N THR A 203 4.13 51.56 -46.80
CA THR A 203 5.27 52.14 -46.12
C THR A 203 6.03 50.99 -45.47
N ALA A 204 7.36 51.07 -45.40
CA ALA A 204 8.16 50.02 -44.75
C ALA A 204 7.75 49.73 -43.29
N ALA A 205 6.92 50.58 -42.68
CA ALA A 205 6.29 50.36 -41.39
C ALA A 205 5.12 49.34 -41.45
N GLU A 206 4.29 49.38 -42.49
CA GLU A 206 3.15 48.47 -42.67
C GLU A 206 3.62 47.04 -42.97
N PHE A 207 4.68 46.88 -43.78
CA PHE A 207 5.28 45.58 -44.03
C PHE A 207 5.83 44.94 -42.74
N ARG A 208 6.42 45.74 -41.84
CA ARG A 208 6.91 45.27 -40.53
C ARG A 208 5.77 44.83 -39.62
N LYS A 209 4.68 45.60 -39.54
CA LYS A 209 3.47 45.22 -38.78
C LYS A 209 2.89 43.89 -39.27
N HIS A 210 2.80 43.72 -40.59
CA HIS A 210 2.29 42.48 -41.17
C HIS A 210 3.18 41.27 -40.83
N LEU A 211 4.50 41.43 -40.85
CA LEU A 211 5.43 40.35 -40.50
C LEU A 211 5.35 39.97 -39.00
N ASP A 212 5.21 40.96 -38.12
CA ASP A 212 5.04 40.74 -36.68
C ASP A 212 3.72 40.02 -36.37
N GLU A 213 2.64 40.39 -37.07
CA GLU A 213 1.34 39.73 -36.96
C GLU A 213 1.40 38.27 -37.44
N GLN A 214 2.07 38.00 -38.56
CA GLN A 214 2.30 36.62 -39.00
C GLN A 214 3.14 35.81 -38.01
N MET A 215 4.18 36.41 -37.44
CA MET A 215 5.00 35.76 -36.41
C MET A 215 4.20 35.46 -35.14
N TRP A 216 3.31 36.38 -34.75
CA TRP A 216 2.42 36.21 -33.61
C TRP A 216 1.44 35.06 -33.83
N GLU A 217 0.75 35.03 -34.98
CA GLU A 217 -0.17 33.94 -35.32
C GLU A 217 0.54 32.59 -35.40
N ARG A 218 1.76 32.55 -35.94
CA ARG A 218 2.57 31.32 -35.95
C ARG A 218 2.93 30.84 -34.55
N ARG A 219 3.25 31.73 -33.60
CA ARG A 219 3.51 31.36 -32.20
C ARG A 219 2.25 30.83 -31.53
N LYS A 220 1.11 31.49 -31.75
CA LYS A 220 -0.19 31.06 -31.23
C LYS A 220 -0.56 29.67 -31.73
N LEU A 221 -0.39 29.41 -33.02
CA LEU A 221 -0.64 28.09 -33.62
C LEU A 221 0.29 27.03 -33.02
N ASN A 222 1.58 27.31 -32.90
CA ASN A 222 2.54 26.40 -32.26
C ASN A 222 2.16 26.09 -30.81
N GLN A 223 1.72 27.10 -30.05
CA GLN A 223 1.27 26.89 -28.67
C GLN A 223 0.03 25.99 -28.60
N MET A 224 -0.95 26.21 -29.49
CA MET A 224 -2.14 25.34 -29.57
C MET A 224 -1.78 23.90 -29.93
N GLN A 225 -0.82 23.69 -30.83
CA GLN A 225 -0.34 22.36 -31.18
C GLN A 225 0.32 21.64 -30.00
N ILE A 226 1.12 22.35 -29.20
CA ILE A 226 1.72 21.81 -27.98
C ILE A 226 0.63 21.41 -26.99
N ASN A 227 -0.32 22.29 -26.72
CA ASN A 227 -1.42 22.02 -25.78
C ASN A 227 -2.27 20.80 -26.23
N LEU A 228 -2.56 20.69 -27.53
CA LEU A 228 -3.26 19.53 -28.09
C LEU A 228 -2.48 18.24 -27.90
N GLN A 229 -1.16 18.28 -28.07
CA GLN A 229 -0.32 17.11 -27.86
C GLN A 229 -0.24 16.70 -26.39
N GLU A 230 -0.17 17.67 -25.47
CA GLU A 230 -0.23 17.41 -24.03
C GLU A 230 -1.55 16.76 -23.63
N MET A 231 -2.69 17.30 -24.08
CA MET A 231 -4.00 16.70 -23.83
C MET A 231 -4.13 15.29 -24.42
N ARG A 232 -3.58 15.03 -25.61
CA ARG A 232 -3.54 13.67 -26.19
C ARG A 232 -2.75 12.70 -25.32
N ASN A 233 -1.61 13.13 -24.80
CA ASN A 233 -0.79 12.31 -23.90
C ASN A 233 -1.52 12.00 -22.60
N GLU A 234 -2.24 12.99 -22.04
CA GLU A 234 -3.04 12.82 -20.83
C GLU A 234 -4.19 11.83 -21.04
N VAL A 235 -4.96 11.98 -22.12
CA VAL A 235 -6.02 11.03 -22.49
C VAL A 235 -5.47 9.61 -22.63
N HIS A 236 -4.30 9.45 -23.26
CA HIS A 236 -3.66 8.15 -23.39
C HIS A 236 -3.24 7.57 -22.03
N SER A 237 -2.68 8.40 -21.14
CA SER A 237 -2.33 7.99 -19.78
C SER A 237 -3.57 7.54 -18.98
N LEU A 238 -4.64 8.33 -19.03
CA LEU A 238 -5.92 8.01 -18.38
C LEU A 238 -6.55 6.75 -18.94
N LYS A 239 -6.46 6.52 -20.26
CA LYS A 239 -6.94 5.29 -20.90
C LYS A 239 -6.21 4.05 -20.38
N ASN A 240 -4.89 4.14 -20.19
CA ASN A 240 -4.08 3.05 -19.63
C ASN A 240 -4.43 2.78 -18.16
N GLU A 241 -4.60 3.82 -17.35
CA GLU A 241 -4.99 3.63 -15.95
C GLU A 241 -6.40 3.06 -15.83
N ASN A 242 -7.34 3.50 -16.67
CA ASN A 242 -8.68 2.90 -16.74
C ASN A 242 -8.64 1.42 -17.14
N ALA A 243 -7.76 1.04 -18.07
CA ALA A 243 -7.59 -0.37 -18.42
C ALA A 243 -7.06 -1.18 -17.22
N ARG A 244 -6.08 -0.63 -16.48
CA ARG A 244 -5.54 -1.26 -15.26
C ARG A 244 -6.59 -1.40 -14.16
N LEU A 245 -7.40 -0.36 -13.94
CA LEU A 245 -8.46 -0.38 -12.95
C LEU A 245 -9.55 -1.38 -13.32
N LYS A 246 -9.92 -1.48 -14.61
CA LYS A 246 -10.84 -2.51 -15.11
C LYS A 246 -10.32 -3.91 -14.84
N ASP A 247 -9.04 -4.16 -15.09
CA ASP A 247 -8.40 -5.46 -14.80
C ASP A 247 -8.49 -5.83 -13.32
N ILE A 248 -8.19 -4.89 -12.42
CA ILE A 248 -8.32 -5.08 -10.97
C ILE A 248 -9.76 -5.42 -10.58
N ILE A 249 -10.73 -4.67 -11.09
CA ILE A 249 -12.16 -4.86 -10.77
C ILE A 249 -12.66 -6.22 -11.26
N ILE A 250 -12.36 -6.56 -12.53
CA ILE A 250 -12.85 -7.78 -13.17
C ILE A 250 -12.22 -9.02 -12.52
N ASN A 251 -10.92 -8.98 -12.21
CA ASN A 251 -10.22 -10.17 -11.75
C ASN A 251 -10.19 -10.32 -10.22
N GLN A 252 -9.99 -9.23 -9.47
CA GLN A 252 -9.78 -9.33 -8.02
C GLN A 252 -11.08 -9.39 -7.23
N ILE A 253 -12.16 -8.72 -7.68
CA ILE A 253 -13.43 -8.74 -6.93
C ILE A 253 -14.06 -10.13 -6.88
N PRO A 254 -14.12 -10.91 -7.99
CA PRO A 254 -14.61 -12.28 -7.92
C PRO A 254 -13.75 -13.15 -7.00
N GLN A 255 -12.43 -12.99 -7.02
CA GLN A 255 -11.51 -13.71 -6.14
C GLN A 255 -11.78 -13.39 -4.66
N MET A 256 -11.93 -12.10 -4.32
CA MET A 256 -12.28 -11.71 -2.95
C MET A 256 -13.64 -12.27 -2.52
N LYS A 257 -14.62 -12.32 -3.43
CA LYS A 257 -15.92 -12.95 -3.15
C LYS A 257 -15.79 -14.46 -2.90
N SER A 258 -14.97 -15.17 -3.68
CA SER A 258 -14.73 -16.59 -3.44
C SER A 258 -14.00 -16.83 -2.13
N ASP A 259 -13.00 -16.02 -1.79
CA ASP A 259 -12.26 -16.14 -0.54
C ASP A 259 -13.18 -15.90 0.66
N LEU A 260 -14.05 -14.89 0.59
CA LEU A 260 -15.08 -14.64 1.60
C LEU A 260 -16.07 -15.81 1.71
N ALA A 261 -16.46 -16.44 0.61
CA ALA A 261 -17.34 -17.60 0.63
C ALA A 261 -16.66 -18.81 1.31
N ILE A 262 -15.36 -19.00 1.10
CA ILE A 262 -14.57 -20.04 1.77
C ILE A 262 -14.48 -19.76 3.28
N ILE A 263 -14.21 -18.52 3.68
CA ILE A 263 -14.16 -18.12 5.10
C ILE A 263 -15.53 -18.28 5.77
N ALA A 264 -16.61 -17.97 5.04
CA ALA A 264 -17.98 -18.11 5.53
C ALA A 264 -18.46 -19.56 5.61
N GLN A 265 -17.70 -20.52 5.06
CA GLN A 265 -18.07 -21.93 5.10
C GLN A 265 -18.16 -22.40 6.55
N LYS A 266 -19.31 -22.98 6.91
CA LYS A 266 -19.55 -23.55 8.23
C LYS A 266 -19.64 -25.06 8.15
N ILE A 267 -19.08 -25.71 9.16
CA ILE A 267 -19.05 -27.16 9.33
C ILE A 267 -19.81 -27.49 10.60
N GLU A 268 -20.64 -28.54 10.54
CA GLU A 268 -21.33 -29.02 11.72
C GLU A 268 -20.34 -29.65 12.70
N VAL A 269 -20.37 -29.18 13.94
CA VAL A 269 -19.46 -29.54 15.02
C VAL A 269 -19.63 -31.03 15.36
N ILE A 270 -20.87 -31.46 15.58
CA ILE A 270 -21.25 -32.88 15.68
C ILE A 270 -22.38 -33.11 14.67
N LYS A 271 -22.28 -34.14 13.84
CA LYS A 271 -23.33 -34.49 12.86
C LYS A 271 -24.68 -34.62 13.56
N GLY A 272 -25.69 -33.89 13.08
CA GLY A 272 -27.04 -33.89 13.63
C GLY A 272 -27.27 -33.03 14.89
N SER A 273 -26.25 -32.30 15.37
CA SER A 273 -26.41 -31.37 16.50
C SER A 273 -27.05 -30.04 16.12
N GLY A 274 -27.07 -29.68 14.83
CA GLY A 274 -27.44 -28.36 14.33
C GLY A 274 -26.49 -27.25 14.74
N VAL A 275 -25.35 -27.58 15.37
CA VAL A 275 -24.35 -26.62 15.83
C VAL A 275 -23.24 -26.52 14.80
N PHE A 276 -23.05 -25.32 14.26
CA PHE A 276 -22.08 -25.07 13.21
C PHE A 276 -20.92 -24.19 13.70
N CYS A 277 -19.72 -24.52 13.22
CA CYS A 277 -18.46 -23.81 13.48
C CYS A 277 -17.83 -23.39 12.15
N GLN A 278 -17.11 -22.26 12.12
CA GLN A 278 -16.33 -21.85 10.95
C GLN A 278 -15.32 -22.93 10.52
N ALA A 279 -15.21 -23.18 9.22
CA ALA A 279 -14.37 -24.26 8.68
C ALA A 279 -12.89 -24.14 9.09
N GLU A 280 -12.35 -22.92 9.18
CA GLU A 280 -10.98 -22.68 9.61
C GLU A 280 -10.77 -22.97 11.10
N ALA A 281 -11.70 -22.50 11.94
CA ALA A 281 -11.69 -22.78 13.37
C ALA A 281 -11.81 -24.29 13.66
N TRP A 282 -12.61 -25.00 12.86
CA TRP A 282 -12.69 -26.46 12.89
C TRP A 282 -11.36 -27.14 12.54
N LYS A 283 -10.70 -26.71 11.45
CA LYS A 283 -9.36 -27.22 11.08
C LYS A 283 -8.33 -26.96 12.19
N ALA A 284 -8.31 -25.75 12.74
CA ALA A 284 -7.42 -25.38 13.83
C ALA A 284 -7.71 -26.19 15.11
N ALA A 285 -8.98 -26.46 15.42
CA ALA A 285 -9.36 -27.30 16.54
C ALA A 285 -8.85 -28.74 16.39
N ARG A 286 -8.94 -29.31 15.19
CA ARG A 286 -8.44 -30.66 14.89
C ARG A 286 -6.92 -30.79 14.97
N LEU A 287 -6.19 -29.72 14.64
CA LEU A 287 -4.73 -29.68 14.70
C LEU A 287 -4.20 -29.27 16.08
N ALA A 288 -5.08 -28.94 17.03
CA ALA A 288 -4.68 -28.48 18.34
C ALA A 288 -4.00 -29.60 19.15
N ASN A 289 -2.85 -29.28 19.75
CA ASN A 289 -2.06 -30.21 20.56
C ASN A 289 -2.61 -30.45 21.98
N SER A 290 -3.71 -29.80 22.35
CA SER A 290 -4.35 -29.97 23.66
C SER A 290 -5.86 -29.80 23.58
N ALA A 291 -6.57 -30.47 24.49
CA ALA A 291 -8.01 -30.32 24.66
C ALA A 291 -8.42 -28.85 24.87
N THR A 292 -7.65 -28.11 25.68
CA THR A 292 -7.92 -26.69 25.93
C THR A 292 -7.78 -25.84 24.67
N ALA A 293 -6.74 -26.08 23.86
CA ALA A 293 -6.56 -25.36 22.61
C ALA A 293 -7.65 -25.71 21.58
N MET A 294 -8.04 -26.99 21.51
CA MET A 294 -9.15 -27.45 20.68
C MET A 294 -10.45 -26.73 21.05
N VAL A 295 -10.82 -26.74 22.33
CA VAL A 295 -12.04 -26.10 22.83
C VAL A 295 -12.02 -24.59 22.59
N ARG A 296 -10.88 -23.91 22.78
CA ARG A 296 -10.75 -22.48 22.45
C ARG A 296 -11.03 -22.20 20.97
N ASN A 297 -10.45 -23.00 20.07
CA ASN A 297 -10.67 -22.85 18.63
C ASN A 297 -12.15 -23.09 18.28
N LEU A 298 -12.79 -24.11 18.88
CA LEU A 298 -14.22 -24.36 18.69
C LEU A 298 -15.10 -23.22 19.22
N LEU A 299 -14.78 -22.65 20.38
CA LEU A 299 -15.51 -21.51 20.93
C LEU A 299 -15.45 -20.30 19.98
N LEU A 300 -14.25 -19.95 19.50
CA LEU A 300 -14.06 -18.85 18.57
C LEU A 300 -14.74 -19.07 17.21
N GLY A 301 -14.89 -20.33 16.78
CA GLY A 301 -15.58 -20.66 15.53
C GLY A 301 -17.10 -20.80 15.63
N THR A 302 -17.64 -20.99 16.84
CA THR A 302 -19.08 -21.27 17.09
C THR A 302 -19.83 -20.05 17.67
N PHE A 303 -19.10 -19.18 18.37
CA PHE A 303 -19.60 -17.96 18.97
C PHE A 303 -18.85 -16.75 18.40
N ASP A 304 -19.57 -15.67 18.16
CA ASP A 304 -18.99 -14.37 17.86
C ASP A 304 -18.25 -13.81 19.09
N LEU A 305 -17.26 -12.94 18.81
CA LEU A 305 -16.40 -12.39 19.85
C LEU A 305 -17.17 -11.57 20.88
N GLU A 306 -18.21 -10.85 20.46
CA GLU A 306 -19.04 -10.04 21.36
C GLU A 306 -19.81 -10.91 22.35
N THR A 307 -20.42 -12.00 21.88
CA THR A 307 -21.05 -13.00 22.76
C THR A 307 -20.06 -13.56 23.77
N LEU A 308 -18.83 -13.91 23.35
CA LEU A 308 -17.82 -14.45 24.27
C LEU A 308 -17.35 -13.46 25.32
N LEU A 309 -17.31 -12.16 25.01
CA LEU A 309 -16.92 -11.10 25.96
C LEU A 309 -18.02 -10.78 26.98
N LYS A 310 -19.30 -10.91 26.60
CA LYS A 310 -20.47 -10.58 27.43
C LYS A 310 -21.10 -11.79 28.13
N SER A 311 -20.55 -12.98 27.92
CA SER A 311 -21.11 -14.23 28.43
C SER A 311 -20.13 -15.03 29.25
N ASN A 312 -20.65 -15.93 30.07
CA ASN A 312 -19.86 -16.99 30.71
C ASN A 312 -20.58 -18.34 30.58
N LEU A 313 -19.99 -19.42 31.11
CA LEU A 313 -20.52 -20.77 30.97
C LEU A 313 -21.97 -20.95 31.49
N ASN A 314 -22.35 -20.23 32.55
CA ASN A 314 -23.61 -20.43 33.28
C ASN A 314 -24.46 -19.16 33.46
N GLY A 315 -23.98 -18.01 32.99
CA GLY A 315 -24.51 -16.69 33.33
C GLY A 315 -24.17 -16.29 34.78
N GLY A 316 -24.72 -15.17 35.23
CA GLY A 316 -24.58 -14.72 36.62
C GLY A 316 -23.63 -13.54 36.79
N LYS A 317 -23.66 -12.92 37.98
CA LYS A 317 -22.64 -11.97 38.40
C LYS A 317 -21.33 -12.69 38.70
N PRO A 318 -20.18 -12.08 38.41
CA PRO A 318 -18.89 -12.58 38.86
C PRO A 318 -18.89 -12.77 40.38
N SER A 319 -18.39 -13.90 40.88
CA SER A 319 -18.33 -14.17 42.33
C SER A 319 -17.37 -13.25 43.09
N ARG A 320 -16.59 -12.43 42.39
CA ARG A 320 -15.64 -11.47 42.96
C ARG A 320 -15.77 -10.13 42.23
N GLY A 321 -16.24 -9.11 42.95
CA GLY A 321 -16.33 -7.72 42.49
C GLY A 321 -17.71 -7.28 42.02
N ASP A 322 -17.88 -5.96 41.85
CA ASP A 322 -19.10 -5.31 41.33
C ASP A 322 -19.22 -5.40 39.81
N GLY A 323 -18.90 -6.57 39.25
CA GLY A 323 -18.95 -6.80 37.81
C GLY A 323 -20.38 -6.88 37.27
N GLU A 324 -20.53 -6.54 35.98
CA GLU A 324 -21.81 -6.63 35.27
C GLU A 324 -22.36 -8.06 35.24
N GLN A 325 -23.69 -8.18 35.17
CA GLN A 325 -24.37 -9.45 35.03
C GLN A 325 -24.06 -10.07 33.66
N LEU A 326 -23.40 -11.23 33.65
CA LEU A 326 -23.06 -11.93 32.40
C LEU A 326 -24.19 -12.85 31.96
N VAL A 327 -24.32 -13.00 30.64
CA VAL A 327 -25.30 -13.88 30.01
C VAL A 327 -24.75 -15.31 29.96
N ALA A 328 -25.62 -16.31 30.06
CA ALA A 328 -25.21 -17.71 29.90
C ALA A 328 -24.98 -18.03 28.43
N LEU A 329 -23.90 -18.75 28.12
CA LEU A 329 -23.71 -19.30 26.77
C LEU A 329 -24.84 -20.26 26.39
N ASP A 330 -25.17 -20.27 25.10
CA ASP A 330 -26.18 -21.15 24.53
C ASP A 330 -25.92 -22.62 24.94
N LYS A 331 -26.96 -23.25 25.51
CA LYS A 331 -26.84 -24.57 26.12
C LYS A 331 -26.57 -25.66 25.08
N ILE A 332 -27.14 -25.53 23.88
CA ILE A 332 -27.02 -26.53 22.80
C ILE A 332 -25.60 -26.46 22.23
N LYS A 333 -25.12 -25.26 21.89
CA LYS A 333 -23.76 -25.02 21.40
C LYS A 333 -22.70 -25.47 22.42
N LYS A 334 -22.91 -25.13 23.71
CA LYS A 334 -22.04 -25.56 24.81
C LYS A 334 -21.98 -27.08 24.92
N ALA A 335 -23.13 -27.75 24.91
CA ALA A 335 -23.21 -29.20 24.99
C ALA A 335 -22.51 -29.89 23.81
N ALA A 336 -22.67 -29.37 22.58
CA ALA A 336 -22.00 -29.91 21.41
C ALA A 336 -20.47 -29.81 21.51
N ILE A 337 -19.93 -28.67 21.95
CA ILE A 337 -18.47 -28.50 22.13
C ILE A 337 -17.93 -29.43 23.22
N ILE A 338 -18.66 -29.58 24.33
CA ILE A 338 -18.27 -30.50 25.41
C ILE A 338 -18.32 -31.95 24.93
N GLY A 339 -19.35 -32.34 24.17
CA GLY A 339 -19.51 -33.67 23.58
C GLY A 339 -18.30 -34.07 22.73
N ILE A 340 -17.83 -33.17 21.86
CA ILE A 340 -16.59 -33.40 21.10
C ILE A 340 -15.43 -33.68 22.05
N ASN A 341 -15.18 -32.83 23.04
CA ASN A 341 -14.02 -33.03 23.89
C ASN A 341 -14.08 -34.33 24.72
N GLY A 342 -15.29 -34.84 24.98
CA GLY A 342 -15.53 -36.14 25.61
C GLY A 342 -15.24 -37.34 24.70
N ASP A 343 -15.68 -37.28 23.44
CA ASP A 343 -15.58 -38.40 22.47
C ASP A 343 -14.28 -38.37 21.62
N CYS A 344 -13.68 -37.19 21.44
CA CYS A 344 -12.68 -36.90 20.39
C CYS A 344 -11.23 -37.20 20.78
N LYS A 345 -10.91 -37.57 22.03
CA LYS A 345 -9.54 -38.03 22.33
C LYS A 345 -9.24 -39.44 21.80
N ARG A 346 -10.26 -40.25 21.50
CA ARG A 346 -10.05 -41.65 21.07
C ARG A 346 -10.71 -41.99 19.72
N CYS A 347 -11.88 -41.44 19.40
CA CYS A 347 -12.67 -41.94 18.26
C CYS A 347 -12.40 -41.20 16.93
N TYR A 348 -12.10 -39.89 16.95
CA TYR A 348 -12.00 -39.09 15.71
C TYR A 348 -10.66 -39.17 14.98
N ILE A 349 -9.62 -39.71 15.62
CA ILE A 349 -8.34 -39.99 14.96
C ILE A 349 -8.49 -41.19 13.99
N GLU A 350 -9.36 -42.15 14.30
CA GLU A 350 -9.55 -43.36 13.48
C GLU A 350 -10.50 -43.14 12.30
N GLU A 351 -11.56 -42.35 12.45
CA GLU A 351 -12.56 -42.15 11.38
C GLU A 351 -12.00 -41.39 10.15
N VAL A 352 -10.94 -40.58 10.36
CA VAL A 352 -10.26 -39.85 9.28
C VAL A 352 -9.12 -40.67 8.65
N ALA A 353 -8.48 -41.56 9.43
CA ALA A 353 -7.51 -42.51 8.87
C ALA A 353 -8.17 -43.53 7.92
N GLY A 354 -9.48 -43.76 8.06
CA GLY A 354 -10.27 -44.62 7.18
C GLY A 354 -10.83 -43.95 5.91
N SER A 355 -10.77 -42.61 5.80
CA SER A 355 -11.43 -41.85 4.72
C SER A 355 -10.49 -41.13 3.76
N GLN A 356 -9.17 -41.33 3.86
CA GLN A 356 -8.27 -40.99 2.75
C GLN A 356 -8.39 -42.08 1.68
N PRO A 357 -8.64 -41.75 0.39
CA PRO A 357 -8.54 -42.72 -0.67
C PRO A 357 -7.12 -43.27 -0.65
N ARG A 358 -6.98 -44.58 -0.40
CA ARG A 358 -5.71 -45.29 -0.55
C ARG A 358 -5.27 -45.06 -1.99
N ALA A 359 -4.27 -44.21 -2.18
CA ALA A 359 -3.58 -44.12 -3.46
C ALA A 359 -3.09 -45.54 -3.80
N ASP A 360 -3.48 -46.00 -4.98
CA ASP A 360 -3.15 -47.30 -5.54
C ASP A 360 -1.68 -47.63 -5.34
N ARG A 361 -1.41 -48.63 -4.49
CA ARG A 361 -0.17 -49.40 -4.60
C ARG A 361 -0.35 -50.34 -5.78
N HIS A 362 -0.03 -49.83 -6.97
CA HIS A 362 0.30 -50.70 -8.09
C HIS A 362 1.54 -51.52 -7.71
N ILE A 363 1.31 -52.82 -7.60
CA ILE A 363 2.31 -53.87 -7.59
C ILE A 363 2.96 -53.88 -8.97
N TYR A 364 4.29 -53.70 -9.02
CA TYR A 364 5.17 -54.35 -9.99
C TYR A 364 6.41 -54.83 -9.24
#